data_AF-A0A6B3LXU6-F1
#
_entry.id   AF-A0A6B3LXU6-F1
#
_cell.length_a   1.000
_cell.length_b   1.000
_cell.length_c   1.000
_cell.angle_alpha   90.00
_cell.angle_beta   90.00
_cell.angle_gamma   90.00
#
_symmetry.space_group_name_H-M   'P 1'
#
loop_
_entity.id
_entity.type
_entity.pdbx_description
1 polymer ?
#
loop_
_entity_poly.entity_id
_entity_poly.type
_entity_poly.pdbx_seq_one_letter_code
_entity_poly.pdbx_strand_id
1 'polypeptide(L)'
;MQRNYYLVDCLSKFIRKIAIDYLRYGYTRYAVRLIPEGKDLEKVDQTIITSYGVLFCRSARARQRAKGLANVVYLRFGQRFILLVNQGKHPEVEKRDFKSFLDHELYIDGYTIGVKRNKPCVMVAPRRFRSIRKYALKIALYNKQRLTTFLQSISPFSYPGINEQKWKLFLAVNKLRKRAGLARIEWEEAKKPKNWRKKYS
;
A
#
# COMPACT_ATOMS: atom_id res chain seq x y z
N MET A 1 -11.28 23.20 17.81
CA MET A 1 -10.85 22.42 16.62
C MET A 1 -10.71 20.95 17.00
N GLN A 2 -11.69 20.12 16.64
CA GLN A 2 -11.58 18.66 16.81
C GLN A 2 -10.55 18.14 15.79
N ARG A 3 -9.46 17.53 16.27
CA ARG A 3 -8.44 16.95 15.39
C ARG A 3 -9.05 15.72 14.72
N ASN A 4 -9.31 15.81 13.42
CA ASN A 4 -9.87 14.70 12.63
C ASN A 4 -8.80 13.63 12.36
N TYR A 5 -8.48 12.80 13.36
CA TYR A 5 -7.40 11.78 13.32
C TYR A 5 -7.54 10.72 12.21
N TYR A 6 -8.73 10.59 11.65
CA TYR A 6 -9.07 9.64 10.59
C TYR A 6 -8.94 10.22 9.17
N LEU A 7 -8.89 11.54 9.02
CA LEU A 7 -8.73 12.17 7.72
C LEU A 7 -7.29 12.09 7.26
N VAL A 8 -7.13 11.74 5.99
CA VAL A 8 -5.83 11.64 5.34
C VAL A 8 -5.87 12.48 4.08
N ASP A 9 -4.89 13.36 3.95
CA ASP A 9 -4.81 14.41 2.93
C ASP A 9 -4.12 13.94 1.63
N CYS A 10 -3.32 12.89 1.68
CA CYS A 10 -2.65 12.37 0.50
C CYS A 10 -2.48 10.85 0.51
N LEU A 11 -2.36 10.28 -0.69
CA LEU A 11 -2.21 8.84 -0.92
C LEU A 11 -1.01 8.25 -0.17
N SER A 12 0.11 8.97 -0.11
CA SER A 12 1.33 8.51 0.59
C SER A 12 1.05 8.25 2.08
N LYS A 13 0.39 9.19 2.76
CA LYS A 13 0.01 9.03 4.17
C LYS A 13 -1.04 7.94 4.33
N PHE A 14 -1.95 7.78 3.37
CA PHE A 14 -3.00 6.77 3.43
C PHE A 14 -2.41 5.35 3.36
N ILE A 15 -1.54 5.09 2.38
CA ILE A 15 -0.81 3.82 2.23
C ILE A 15 0.07 3.57 3.46
N ARG A 16 0.81 4.58 3.94
CA ARG A 16 1.64 4.46 5.14
C ARG A 16 0.81 4.08 6.36
N LYS A 17 -0.32 4.75 6.60
CA LYS A 17 -1.19 4.45 7.74
C LYS A 17 -1.67 2.99 7.68
N ILE A 18 -2.19 2.56 6.53
CA ILE A 18 -2.65 1.18 6.36
C ILE A 18 -1.52 0.18 6.62
N ALA A 19 -0.40 0.30 5.91
CA ALA A 19 0.65 -0.72 5.92
C ALA A 19 1.50 -0.69 7.20
N ILE A 20 1.89 0.49 7.66
CA ILE A 20 2.91 0.68 8.71
C ILE A 20 2.27 0.91 10.07
N ASP A 21 1.24 1.76 10.14
CA ASP A 21 0.67 2.18 11.43
C ASP A 21 -0.39 1.19 11.95
N TYR A 22 -0.98 0.37 11.07
CA TYR A 22 -2.05 -0.57 11.44
C TYR A 22 -1.77 -2.02 11.07
N LEU A 23 -1.57 -2.35 9.79
CA LEU A 23 -1.39 -3.75 9.37
C LEU A 23 -0.20 -4.41 10.07
N ARG A 24 0.92 -3.69 10.20
CA ARG A 24 2.09 -4.13 10.99
C ARG A 24 1.76 -4.54 12.43
N TYR A 25 0.75 -3.92 13.02
CA TYR A 25 0.33 -4.12 14.41
C TYR A 25 -0.88 -5.04 14.56
N GLY A 26 -1.18 -5.84 13.53
CA GLY A 26 -2.18 -6.90 13.60
C GLY A 26 -3.59 -6.50 13.20
N TYR A 27 -3.77 -5.34 12.55
CA TYR A 27 -5.03 -5.00 11.87
C TYR A 27 -5.08 -5.70 10.51
N THR A 28 -5.42 -6.99 10.52
CA THR A 28 -5.31 -7.89 9.37
C THR A 28 -6.58 -7.99 8.54
N ARG A 29 -7.74 -7.58 9.06
CA ARG A 29 -9.01 -7.54 8.33
C ARG A 29 -9.30 -6.13 7.83
N TYR A 30 -9.93 -6.01 6.65
CA TYR A 30 -10.27 -4.73 6.07
C TYR A 30 -11.57 -4.73 5.25
N ALA A 31 -12.21 -3.57 5.20
CA ALA A 31 -13.28 -3.27 4.25
C ALA A 31 -13.02 -1.89 3.64
N VAL A 32 -13.09 -1.78 2.32
CA VAL A 32 -12.94 -0.51 1.60
C VAL A 32 -14.24 -0.18 0.91
N ARG A 33 -14.67 1.09 1.02
CA ARG A 33 -15.85 1.61 0.32
C ARG A 33 -15.61 3.01 -0.20
N LEU A 34 -16.47 3.41 -1.13
CA LEU A 34 -16.55 4.76 -1.67
C LEU A 34 -17.84 5.39 -1.13
N ILE A 35 -17.73 6.62 -0.64
CA ILE A 35 -18.87 7.45 -0.28
C ILE A 35 -19.44 8.02 -1.58
N PRO A 36 -20.73 7.82 -1.88
CA PRO A 36 -21.35 8.38 -3.08
C PRO A 36 -21.19 9.90 -3.16
N GLU A 37 -21.07 10.40 -4.38
CA GLU A 37 -21.05 11.83 -4.64
C GLU A 37 -22.34 12.52 -4.15
N GLY A 38 -22.24 13.77 -3.71
CA GLY A 38 -23.35 14.53 -3.15
C GLY A 38 -23.76 14.16 -1.72
N LYS A 39 -23.18 13.12 -1.11
CA LYS A 39 -23.36 12.85 0.32
C LYS A 39 -22.50 13.78 1.18
N ASP A 40 -23.08 14.19 2.30
CA ASP A 40 -22.36 14.88 3.37
C ASP A 40 -21.33 13.94 4.00
N LEU A 41 -20.05 14.21 3.74
CA LEU A 41 -18.94 13.37 4.17
C LEU A 41 -18.82 13.32 5.69
N GLU A 42 -19.08 14.43 6.39
CA GLU A 42 -18.94 14.49 7.84
C GLU A 42 -20.04 13.69 8.54
N LYS A 43 -21.28 13.75 8.02
CA LYS A 43 -22.37 12.91 8.53
C LYS A 43 -22.09 11.43 8.31
N VAL A 44 -21.53 11.06 7.16
CA VAL A 44 -21.09 9.68 6.88
C VAL A 44 -19.97 9.27 7.83
N ASP A 45 -18.99 10.14 8.06
CA ASP A 45 -17.89 9.89 9.01
C ASP A 45 -18.43 9.62 10.42
N GLN A 46 -19.32 10.49 10.92
CA GLN A 46 -19.95 10.34 12.23
C GLN A 46 -20.75 9.04 12.34
N THR A 47 -21.52 8.71 11.29
CA THR A 47 -22.29 7.46 11.24
C THR A 47 -21.37 6.25 11.35
N ILE A 48 -20.28 6.21 10.57
CA ILE A 48 -19.31 5.12 10.60
C ILE A 48 -18.61 5.02 11.95
N ILE A 49 -18.16 6.14 12.50
CA ILE A 49 -17.46 6.21 13.79
C ILE A 49 -18.35 5.66 14.91
N THR A 50 -19.63 6.06 14.93
CA THR A 50 -20.60 5.62 15.93
C THR A 50 -20.95 4.14 15.75
N SER A 51 -21.32 3.71 14.54
CA SER A 51 -21.71 2.32 14.29
C SER A 51 -20.60 1.33 14.62
N TYR A 52 -19.35 1.63 14.27
CA TYR A 52 -18.22 0.74 14.52
C TYR A 52 -17.48 1.02 15.84
N GLY A 53 -17.99 1.94 16.67
CA GLY A 53 -17.36 2.28 17.95
C GLY A 53 -15.88 2.65 17.81
N VAL A 54 -15.52 3.45 16.81
CA VAL A 54 -14.12 3.74 16.47
C VAL A 54 -13.42 4.47 17.62
N LEU A 55 -12.37 3.83 18.17
CA LEU A 55 -11.60 4.37 19.28
C LEU A 55 -10.32 5.06 18.80
N PHE A 56 -10.22 6.37 19.03
CA PHE A 56 -9.01 7.14 18.68
C PHE A 56 -7.89 6.99 19.70
N CYS A 57 -8.24 6.75 20.97
CA CYS A 57 -7.26 6.63 22.04
C CYS A 57 -6.53 5.27 22.02
N ARG A 58 -5.19 5.30 22.12
CA ARG A 58 -4.35 4.09 22.13
C ARG A 58 -4.62 3.21 23.35
N SER A 59 -4.78 3.81 24.54
CA SER A 59 -5.03 3.06 25.78
C SER A 59 -6.40 2.38 25.77
N ALA A 60 -7.43 3.06 25.25
CA ALA A 60 -8.76 2.47 25.06
C ALA A 60 -8.71 1.23 24.18
N ARG A 61 -7.99 1.30 23.04
CA ARG A 61 -7.79 0.14 22.16
C ARG A 61 -6.98 -0.97 22.80
N ALA A 62 -5.95 -0.63 23.59
CA ALA A 62 -5.17 -1.62 24.32
C ALA A 62 -6.05 -2.40 25.33
N ARG A 63 -6.94 -1.69 26.07
CA ARG A 63 -7.89 -2.32 26.98
C ARG A 63 -8.87 -3.26 26.26
N GLN A 64 -9.41 -2.85 25.11
CA GLN A 64 -10.29 -3.73 24.31
C GLN A 64 -9.55 -5.00 23.86
N ARG A 65 -8.30 -4.87 23.39
CA ARG A 65 -7.49 -6.02 23.01
C ARG A 65 -7.23 -6.98 24.17
N ALA A 66 -6.98 -6.46 25.37
CA ALA A 66 -6.80 -7.29 26.57
C ALA A 66 -8.06 -8.09 26.93
N LYS A 67 -9.25 -7.58 26.57
CA LYS A 67 -10.54 -8.27 26.71
C LYS A 67 -10.87 -9.22 25.54
N GLY A 68 -9.96 -9.41 24.58
CA GLY A 68 -10.20 -10.21 23.38
C GLY A 68 -11.18 -9.58 22.37
N LEU A 69 -11.49 -8.29 22.53
CA LEU A 69 -12.40 -7.57 21.65
C LEU A 69 -11.65 -6.90 20.50
N ALA A 70 -12.24 -6.98 19.31
CA ALA A 70 -11.68 -6.33 18.13
C ALA A 70 -11.92 -4.83 18.17
N ASN A 71 -10.94 -4.09 17.67
CA ASN A 71 -10.98 -2.65 17.46
C ASN A 71 -11.09 -2.36 15.99
N VAL A 72 -11.91 -1.39 15.66
CA VAL A 72 -12.03 -0.86 14.31
C VAL A 72 -11.30 0.47 14.23
N VAL A 73 -10.50 0.62 13.17
CA VAL A 73 -9.85 1.86 12.78
C VAL A 73 -10.50 2.34 11.50
N TYR A 74 -10.90 3.60 11.50
CA TYR A 74 -11.44 4.30 10.34
C TYR A 74 -10.40 5.25 9.77
N LEU A 75 -10.19 5.20 8.45
CA LEU A 75 -9.39 6.17 7.71
C LEU A 75 -10.13 6.58 6.45
N ARG A 76 -10.17 7.89 6.17
CA ARG A 76 -10.78 8.45 4.96
C ARG A 76 -9.76 9.25 4.14
N PHE A 77 -9.76 9.03 2.84
CA PHE A 77 -8.99 9.75 1.82
C PHE A 77 -9.94 10.18 0.70
N GLY A 78 -10.30 11.46 0.69
CA GLY A 78 -11.36 11.99 -0.19
C GLY A 78 -12.70 11.32 0.10
N GLN A 79 -13.34 10.77 -0.94
CA GLN A 79 -14.58 9.99 -0.84
C GLN A 79 -14.33 8.51 -0.50
N ARG A 80 -13.09 8.02 -0.55
CA ARG A 80 -12.78 6.62 -0.24
C ARG A 80 -12.46 6.48 1.24
N PHE A 81 -12.98 5.43 1.87
CA PHE A 81 -12.57 5.07 3.22
C PHE A 81 -12.24 3.60 3.35
N ILE A 82 -11.47 3.30 4.41
CA ILE A 82 -11.13 1.96 4.82
C ILE A 82 -11.43 1.78 6.31
N LEU A 83 -12.02 0.63 6.62
CA LEU A 83 -12.11 0.10 7.97
C LEU A 83 -11.03 -0.97 8.12
N LEU A 84 -10.22 -0.87 9.15
CA LEU A 84 -9.17 -1.82 9.49
C LEU A 84 -9.50 -2.44 10.84
N VAL A 85 -9.41 -3.76 10.94
CA VAL A 85 -9.85 -4.50 12.13
C VAL A 85 -8.75 -5.46 12.57
N ASN A 86 -8.43 -5.44 13.86
CA ASN A 86 -7.53 -6.43 14.45
C ASN A 86 -8.29 -7.68 14.89
N GLN A 87 -7.56 -8.72 15.31
CA GLN A 87 -8.19 -9.93 15.84
C GLN A 87 -9.07 -9.65 17.06
N GLY A 88 -10.16 -10.41 17.17
CA GLY A 88 -11.16 -10.32 18.24
C GLY A 88 -12.58 -10.31 17.69
N LYS A 89 -13.57 -10.35 18.58
CA LYS A 89 -15.00 -10.27 18.21
C LYS A 89 -15.45 -8.81 18.14
N HIS A 90 -16.25 -8.45 17.13
CA HIS A 90 -16.92 -7.14 17.05
C HIS A 90 -18.27 -7.26 16.32
N PRO A 91 -19.41 -6.90 16.96
CA PRO A 91 -20.76 -7.16 16.43
C PRO A 91 -20.99 -6.66 14.99
N GLU A 92 -20.62 -5.41 14.68
CA GLU A 92 -20.82 -4.85 13.34
C GLU A 92 -19.82 -5.37 12.29
N VAL A 93 -18.70 -5.95 12.72
CA VAL A 93 -17.71 -6.54 11.80
C VAL A 93 -18.20 -7.92 11.37
N GLU A 94 -18.76 -8.70 12.29
CA GLU A 94 -19.24 -10.06 11.99
C GLU A 94 -20.51 -10.06 11.12
N LYS A 95 -21.26 -8.95 11.07
CA LYS A 95 -22.43 -8.79 10.19
C LYS A 95 -22.08 -8.44 8.74
N ARG A 96 -20.81 -8.16 8.42
CA ARG A 96 -20.40 -7.65 7.11
C ARG A 96 -19.19 -8.37 6.57
N ASP A 97 -19.04 -8.32 5.24
CA ASP A 97 -17.90 -8.90 4.58
C ASP A 97 -16.64 -8.03 4.78
N PHE A 98 -15.68 -8.57 5.54
CA PHE A 98 -14.35 -8.02 5.74
C PHE A 98 -13.32 -8.99 5.16
N LYS A 99 -12.51 -8.50 4.23
CA LYS A 99 -11.41 -9.27 3.64
C LYS A 99 -10.23 -9.34 4.58
N SER A 100 -9.39 -10.34 4.40
CA SER A 100 -8.14 -10.51 5.14
C SER A 100 -6.95 -10.16 4.26
N PHE A 101 -6.00 -9.36 4.77
CA PHE A 101 -4.73 -9.06 4.08
C PHE A 101 -3.81 -10.28 3.93
N LEU A 102 -4.10 -11.38 4.64
CA LEU A 102 -3.36 -12.64 4.52
C LEU A 102 -3.74 -13.39 3.23
N ASP A 103 -4.98 -13.21 2.78
CA ASP A 103 -5.58 -13.94 1.66
C ASP A 103 -5.76 -13.04 0.43
N HIS A 104 -6.03 -11.75 0.65
CA HIS A 104 -6.37 -10.78 -0.37
C HIS A 104 -5.59 -9.47 -0.21
N GLU A 105 -4.72 -9.16 -1.17
CA GLU A 105 -4.09 -7.84 -1.26
C GLU A 105 -5.14 -6.73 -1.50
N LEU A 106 -4.98 -5.61 -0.79
CA LEU A 106 -5.75 -4.40 -1.06
C LEU A 106 -5.17 -3.69 -2.28
N TYR A 107 -5.96 -3.51 -3.32
CA TYR A 107 -5.64 -2.63 -4.44
C TYR A 107 -6.08 -1.19 -4.16
N ILE A 108 -5.17 -0.23 -4.35
CA ILE A 108 -5.47 1.20 -4.22
C ILE A 108 -4.59 2.06 -5.13
N ASP A 109 -5.21 2.86 -6.00
CA ASP A 109 -4.56 3.86 -6.87
C ASP A 109 -3.30 3.33 -7.59
N GLY A 110 -3.36 2.10 -8.09
CA GLY A 110 -2.26 1.46 -8.82
C GLY A 110 -1.18 0.82 -7.94
N TYR A 111 -1.43 0.68 -6.64
CA TYR A 111 -0.60 -0.03 -5.67
C TYR A 111 -1.35 -1.24 -5.10
N THR A 112 -0.60 -2.21 -4.56
CA THR A 112 -1.15 -3.25 -3.71
C THR A 112 -0.53 -3.21 -2.32
N ILE A 113 -1.35 -3.50 -1.30
CA ILE A 113 -0.93 -3.65 0.10
C ILE A 113 -1.36 -5.05 0.55
N GLY A 114 -0.41 -5.88 0.96
CA GLY A 114 -0.67 -7.24 1.44
C GLY A 114 0.34 -7.67 2.50
N VAL A 115 0.37 -8.96 2.80
CA VAL A 115 1.35 -9.55 3.71
C VAL A 115 2.27 -10.51 2.96
N LYS A 116 3.59 -10.32 3.10
CA LYS A 116 4.61 -11.22 2.54
C LYS A 116 5.62 -11.57 3.62
N ARG A 117 5.82 -12.88 3.86
CA ARG A 117 6.70 -13.38 4.95
C ARG A 117 6.36 -12.74 6.31
N ASN A 118 5.07 -12.73 6.65
CA ASN A 118 4.52 -12.15 7.88
C ASN A 118 4.84 -10.66 8.09
N LYS A 119 5.12 -9.91 7.01
CA LYS A 119 5.37 -8.47 7.06
C LYS A 119 4.50 -7.74 6.04
N PRO A 120 4.02 -6.53 6.36
CA PRO A 120 3.35 -5.67 5.38
C PRO A 120 4.23 -5.48 4.14
N CYS A 121 3.63 -5.64 2.96
CA CYS A 121 4.30 -5.49 1.69
C CYS A 121 3.47 -4.54 0.83
N VAL A 122 4.08 -3.42 0.46
CA VAL A 122 3.51 -2.45 -0.49
C VAL A 122 4.27 -2.55 -1.79
N MET A 123 3.53 -2.65 -2.90
CA MET A 123 4.08 -2.79 -4.24
C MET A 123 3.32 -1.90 -5.23
N VAL A 124 3.97 -1.55 -6.35
CA VAL A 124 3.21 -1.15 -7.54
C VAL A 124 2.40 -2.37 -7.99
N ALA A 125 1.12 -2.18 -8.26
CA ALA A 125 0.21 -3.29 -8.50
C ALA A 125 0.73 -4.22 -9.63
N PRO A 126 0.67 -5.55 -9.49
CA PRO A 126 1.32 -6.47 -10.43
C PRO A 126 0.97 -6.25 -11.91
N ARG A 127 -0.31 -5.98 -12.23
CA ARG A 127 -0.75 -5.68 -13.61
C ARG A 127 -0.13 -4.38 -14.14
N ARG A 128 -0.09 -3.33 -13.32
CA ARG A 128 0.55 -2.05 -13.65
C ARG A 128 2.05 -2.23 -13.84
N PHE A 129 2.71 -2.95 -12.92
CA PHE A 129 4.14 -3.17 -12.98
C PHE A 129 4.57 -4.02 -14.19
N ARG A 130 3.78 -5.01 -14.60
CA ARG A 130 4.00 -5.76 -15.86
C ARG A 130 4.03 -4.83 -17.07
N SER A 131 3.09 -3.89 -17.15
CA SER A 131 3.01 -2.92 -18.25
C SER A 131 4.21 -1.97 -18.25
N ILE A 132 4.57 -1.45 -17.06
CA ILE A 132 5.78 -0.63 -16.86
C ILE A 132 7.03 -1.37 -17.33
N ARG A 133 7.20 -2.64 -16.91
CA ARG A 133 8.33 -3.47 -17.31
C ARG A 133 8.38 -3.68 -18.82
N LYS A 134 7.25 -4.02 -19.45
CA LYS A 134 7.17 -4.21 -20.90
C LYS A 134 7.63 -2.96 -21.65
N TYR A 135 7.14 -1.79 -21.25
CA TYR A 135 7.51 -0.53 -21.88
C TYR A 135 8.98 -0.15 -21.63
N ALA A 136 9.47 -0.25 -20.40
CA ALA A 136 10.88 0.01 -20.09
C ALA A 136 11.83 -0.86 -20.92
N LEU A 137 11.53 -2.15 -21.08
CA LEU A 137 12.34 -3.06 -21.89
C LEU A 137 12.24 -2.72 -23.39
N LYS A 138 11.04 -2.32 -23.87
CA LYS A 138 10.87 -1.85 -25.25
C LYS A 138 11.75 -0.63 -25.53
N ILE A 139 11.83 0.34 -24.62
CA ILE A 139 12.61 1.57 -24.86
C ILE A 139 14.09 1.46 -24.41
N ALA A 140 14.51 0.32 -23.87
CA ALA A 140 15.79 0.17 -23.18
C ALA A 140 17.03 0.46 -24.03
N LEU A 141 16.95 0.25 -25.35
CA LEU A 141 18.08 0.37 -26.29
C LEU A 141 18.13 1.71 -27.02
N TYR A 142 17.05 2.49 -27.01
CA TYR A 142 16.91 3.64 -27.91
C TYR A 142 17.47 4.94 -27.32
N ASN A 143 16.81 5.50 -26.30
CA ASN A 143 17.13 6.81 -25.76
C ASN A 143 17.35 6.71 -24.24
N LYS A 144 18.60 6.93 -23.82
CA LYS A 144 19.02 6.87 -22.39
C LYS A 144 18.23 7.84 -21.54
N GLN A 145 18.07 9.09 -21.98
CA GLN A 145 17.37 10.13 -21.21
C GLN A 145 15.89 9.77 -21.03
N ARG A 146 15.20 9.41 -22.11
CA ARG A 146 13.79 9.00 -22.08
C ARG A 146 13.58 7.79 -21.15
N LEU A 147 14.50 6.82 -21.19
CA LEU A 147 14.48 5.67 -20.29
C LEU A 147 14.67 6.10 -18.84
N THR A 148 15.66 6.93 -18.52
CA THR A 148 15.92 7.41 -17.15
C THR A 148 14.71 8.15 -16.59
N THR A 149 14.15 9.11 -17.34
CA THR A 149 12.94 9.86 -16.94
C THR A 149 11.75 8.91 -16.70
N PHE A 150 11.56 7.92 -17.58
CA PHE A 150 10.49 6.93 -17.39
C PHE A 150 10.68 6.07 -16.13
N LEU A 151 11.92 5.67 -15.82
CA LEU A 151 12.20 4.86 -14.64
C LEU A 151 11.97 5.64 -13.33
N GLN A 152 12.36 6.92 -13.30
CA GLN A 152 12.09 7.83 -12.18
C GLN A 152 10.59 8.04 -11.95
N SER A 153 9.78 8.06 -13.02
CA SER A 153 8.33 8.28 -12.91
C SER A 153 7.52 7.06 -12.44
N ILE A 154 8.15 5.89 -12.23
CA ILE A 154 7.43 4.63 -11.92
C ILE A 154 6.61 4.73 -10.63
N SER A 155 7.21 5.31 -9.59
CA SER A 155 6.55 5.50 -8.30
C SER A 155 7.35 6.47 -7.44
N PRO A 156 6.74 7.51 -6.86
CA PRO A 156 7.41 8.40 -5.92
C PRO A 156 7.62 7.75 -4.54
N PHE A 157 6.99 6.60 -4.26
CA PHE A 157 7.04 5.95 -2.95
C PHE A 157 8.20 4.96 -2.81
N SER A 158 8.79 4.92 -1.61
CA SER A 158 9.86 4.00 -1.23
C SER A 158 9.35 3.01 -0.17
N TYR A 159 8.91 1.85 -0.63
CA TYR A 159 8.58 0.70 0.21
C TYR A 159 9.46 -0.49 -0.19
N PRO A 160 9.77 -1.43 0.72
CA PRO A 160 10.64 -2.57 0.40
C PRO A 160 10.20 -3.35 -0.86
N GLY A 161 8.89 -3.57 -1.04
CA GLY A 161 8.35 -4.25 -2.22
C GLY A 161 8.51 -3.45 -3.51
N ILE A 162 8.23 -2.13 -3.47
CA ILE A 162 8.46 -1.22 -4.61
C ILE A 162 9.95 -1.15 -4.96
N ASN A 163 10.83 -1.06 -3.97
CA ASN A 163 12.27 -0.98 -4.19
C ASN A 163 12.81 -2.27 -4.80
N GLU A 164 12.31 -3.44 -4.36
CA GLU A 164 12.61 -4.73 -4.99
C GLU A 164 12.15 -4.77 -6.46
N GLN A 165 10.96 -4.26 -6.75
CA GLN A 165 10.44 -4.12 -8.11
C GLN A 165 11.34 -3.23 -8.98
N LYS A 166 11.66 -2.01 -8.52
CA LYS A 166 12.57 -1.07 -9.21
C LYS A 166 13.94 -1.72 -9.47
N TRP A 167 14.53 -2.36 -8.46
CA TRP A 167 15.82 -3.04 -8.59
C TRP A 167 15.81 -4.17 -9.62
N LYS A 168 14.78 -5.03 -9.62
CA LYS A 168 14.65 -6.10 -10.63
C LYS A 168 14.50 -5.56 -12.05
N LEU A 169 13.79 -4.43 -12.20
CA LEU A 169 13.66 -3.77 -13.49
C LEU A 169 14.99 -3.17 -13.95
N PHE A 170 15.70 -2.48 -13.05
CA PHE A 170 17.04 -1.94 -13.28
C PHE A 170 18.00 -3.01 -13.81
N LEU A 171 18.07 -4.16 -13.12
CA LEU A 171 18.90 -5.28 -13.53
C LEU A 171 18.54 -5.81 -14.93
N ALA A 172 17.24 -5.94 -15.22
CA ALA A 172 16.77 -6.43 -16.51
C ALA A 172 17.12 -5.47 -17.66
N VAL A 173 16.91 -4.16 -17.45
CA VAL A 173 17.27 -3.12 -18.41
C VAL A 173 18.77 -3.12 -18.68
N ASN A 174 19.60 -3.14 -17.63
CA ASN A 174 21.06 -3.14 -17.80
C ASN A 174 21.59 -4.45 -18.39
N LYS A 175 20.94 -5.60 -18.13
CA LYS A 175 21.26 -6.87 -18.80
C LYS A 175 21.02 -6.78 -20.30
N LEU A 176 19.90 -6.18 -20.72
CA LEU A 176 19.57 -5.98 -22.13
C LEU A 176 20.52 -5.00 -22.82
N ARG A 177 20.80 -3.85 -22.18
CA ARG A 177 21.75 -2.85 -22.69
C ARG A 177 23.16 -3.42 -22.86
N LYS A 178 23.66 -4.16 -21.86
CA LYS A 178 24.99 -4.82 -21.93
C LYS A 178 25.08 -5.78 -23.12
N ARG A 179 24.03 -6.59 -23.38
CA ARG A 179 24.01 -7.52 -24.51
C ARG A 179 24.05 -6.82 -25.87
N ALA A 180 23.51 -5.60 -25.95
CA ALA A 180 23.54 -4.77 -27.13
C ALA A 180 24.78 -3.86 -27.21
N GLY A 181 25.80 -4.07 -26.37
CA GLY A 181 27.02 -3.24 -26.35
C GLY A 181 26.81 -1.82 -25.80
N LEU A 182 25.64 -1.49 -25.25
CA LEU A 182 25.34 -0.16 -24.73
C LEU A 182 25.80 -0.01 -23.27
N ALA A 183 26.25 1.20 -22.93
CA ALA A 183 26.59 1.58 -21.56
C ALA A 183 25.40 1.38 -20.60
N ARG A 184 25.70 0.98 -19.37
CA ARG A 184 24.71 0.86 -18.29
C ARG A 184 24.10 2.21 -17.97
N ILE A 185 22.84 2.18 -17.54
CA ILE A 185 22.22 3.33 -16.89
C ILE A 185 22.46 3.29 -15.39
N GLU A 186 22.46 4.47 -14.79
CA GLU A 186 22.40 4.67 -13.36
C GLU A 186 20.97 5.02 -12.97
N TRP A 187 20.50 4.49 -11.84
CA TRP A 187 19.16 4.77 -11.33
C TRP A 187 19.21 4.74 -9.80
N GLU A 188 19.41 5.92 -9.22
CA GLU A 188 19.67 6.09 -7.78
C GLU A 188 18.57 5.52 -6.87
N GLU A 189 17.32 5.59 -7.31
CA GLU A 189 16.18 5.06 -6.56
C GLU A 189 16.12 3.54 -6.57
N ALA A 190 16.69 2.88 -7.59
CA ALA A 190 16.81 1.44 -7.65
C ALA A 190 17.97 0.98 -6.78
N LYS A 191 17.74 0.94 -5.47
CA LYS A 191 18.72 0.45 -4.50
C LYS A 191 18.62 -1.07 -4.34
N LYS A 192 19.78 -1.72 -4.28
CA LYS A 192 19.88 -3.16 -3.98
C LYS A 192 19.18 -3.46 -2.65
N PRO A 193 18.18 -4.37 -2.62
CA PRO A 193 17.54 -4.75 -1.37
C PRO A 193 18.53 -5.39 -0.39
N LYS A 194 18.42 -5.07 0.92
CA LYS A 194 19.33 -5.56 1.97
C LYS A 194 19.50 -7.10 1.97
N ASN A 195 18.44 -7.85 1.63
CA ASN A 195 18.44 -9.32 1.65
C ASN A 195 18.45 -9.94 0.23
N TRP A 196 19.08 -9.28 -0.74
CA TRP A 196 19.12 -9.75 -2.13
C TRP A 196 19.93 -11.05 -2.29
N ARG A 197 19.25 -12.16 -2.64
CA ARG A 197 19.91 -13.43 -3.01
C ARG A 197 20.11 -13.49 -4.53
N LYS A 198 21.30 -13.85 -4.99
CA LYS A 198 21.74 -13.95 -6.42
C LYS A 198 21.01 -15.02 -7.28
N LYS A 199 19.77 -15.42 -6.96
CA LYS A 199 19.10 -16.58 -7.58
C LYS A 199 18.61 -16.37 -9.03
N TYR A 200 18.96 -15.27 -9.68
CA TYR A 200 18.50 -14.93 -11.04
C TYR A 200 19.58 -14.21 -11.87
N SER A 201 20.84 -14.64 -11.74
CA SER A 201 21.95 -14.14 -12.57
C SER A 201 21.85 -14.77 -13.96
#